data_AF-A0A7K4B608-F1
#
_entry.id   AF-A0A7K4B608-F1
#
_cell.length_a   1.000
_cell.length_b   1.000
_cell.length_c   1.000
_cell.angle_alpha   90.00
_cell.angle_beta   90.00
_cell.angle_gamma   90.00
#
_symmetry.space_group_name_H-M   'P 1'
#
loop_
_entity.id
_entity.type
_entity.pdbx_description
1 polymer ?
#
loop_
_entity_poly.entity_id
_entity_poly.type
_entity_poly.pdbx_seq_one_letter_code
_entity_poly.pdbx_strand_id
1 'polypeptide(L)'
;MRIFIPGRQNEIREIRNPYLTTRIERMNRLIMFCIGILFACIATGVVNGEEVSDAPETMPEVTGDLYSGSIDLTSGWNFVSVTRRLADSSNTATIFRGIDSAGHSIWTFNQNNGGWNDLTEDEKILPLEGYWVYTTSPVSVPLRFSDDPLQVPPVKDMISGWNMFGFTGSTPASARDSLLSIRNFWTEVIGFDPAMQQFEVTIINGGSNEQVDSRMLLPNHAYWVYVTESCSLASIGA
;
A
#
# COMPACT_ATOMS: atom_id res chain seq x y z
N MET A 1 2.77 9.26 -19.85
CA MET A 1 2.35 7.85 -19.70
C MET A 1 1.02 7.81 -18.95
N ARG A 2 0.04 7.03 -19.41
CA ARG A 2 -1.26 6.88 -18.74
C ARG A 2 -1.15 5.72 -17.75
N ILE A 3 -1.52 5.95 -16.49
CA ILE A 3 -1.67 4.87 -15.51
C ILE A 3 -3.00 4.17 -15.82
N PHE A 4 -2.99 2.85 -15.97
CA PHE A 4 -4.21 2.07 -16.23
C PHE A 4 -4.20 0.77 -15.45
N ILE A 5 -5.38 0.26 -15.13
CA ILE A 5 -5.56 -1.14 -14.73
C ILE A 5 -5.58 -1.94 -16.03
N PRO A 6 -4.77 -2.98 -16.21
CA PRO A 6 -4.73 -3.63 -17.51
C PRO A 6 -6.07 -4.31 -17.83
N GLY A 7 -6.37 -4.51 -19.10
CA GLY A 7 -7.71 -4.93 -19.55
C GLY A 7 -8.83 -3.88 -19.42
N ARG A 8 -8.61 -2.73 -18.75
CA ARG A 8 -9.56 -1.61 -18.64
C ARG A 8 -9.08 -0.37 -19.42
N GLN A 9 -8.72 -0.56 -20.70
CA GLN A 9 -8.16 0.46 -21.60
C GLN A 9 -9.05 1.72 -21.82
N ASN A 10 -10.32 1.68 -21.41
CA ASN A 10 -11.31 2.74 -21.68
C ASN A 10 -11.52 3.76 -20.55
N GLU A 11 -10.89 3.61 -19.39
CA GLU A 11 -10.91 4.64 -18.33
C GLU A 11 -9.76 5.63 -18.54
N ILE A 12 -9.95 6.59 -19.44
CA ILE A 12 -9.00 7.68 -19.69
C ILE A 12 -9.15 8.72 -18.56
N ARG A 13 -8.25 8.72 -17.57
CA ARG A 13 -7.96 9.95 -16.81
C ARG A 13 -6.81 10.69 -17.48
N GLU A 14 -7.16 11.69 -18.28
CA GLU A 14 -6.24 12.79 -18.58
C GLU A 14 -6.09 13.59 -17.28
N ILE A 15 -4.92 13.56 -16.63
CA ILE A 15 -4.71 14.34 -15.39
C ILE A 15 -4.58 15.81 -15.79
N ARG A 16 -5.71 16.49 -15.93
CA ARG A 16 -5.83 17.95 -16.01
C ARG A 16 -6.47 18.41 -14.71
N ASN A 17 -5.79 19.24 -13.92
CA ASN A 17 -6.23 19.73 -12.61
C ASN A 17 -7.63 20.42 -12.68
N PRO A 18 -8.72 19.81 -12.17
CA PRO A 18 -10.07 20.34 -12.34
C PRO A 18 -10.67 21.00 -11.07
N TYR A 19 -9.88 21.26 -10.02
CA TYR A 19 -10.43 21.59 -8.69
C TYR A 19 -10.82 23.06 -8.41
N LEU A 20 -10.98 23.93 -9.42
CA LEU A 20 -11.40 25.33 -9.16
C LEU A 20 -12.92 25.56 -9.13
N THR A 21 -13.80 24.66 -9.62
CA THR A 21 -15.16 25.11 -9.97
C THR A 21 -16.33 24.42 -9.28
N THR A 22 -16.17 23.34 -8.52
CA THR A 22 -17.33 22.52 -8.10
C THR A 22 -17.48 22.19 -6.61
N ARG A 23 -16.59 22.65 -5.72
CA ARG A 23 -16.69 22.33 -4.28
C ARG A 23 -17.30 23.41 -3.36
N ILE A 24 -17.69 24.58 -3.89
CA ILE A 24 -18.37 25.62 -3.08
C ILE A 24 -19.83 25.23 -2.76
N GLU A 25 -20.51 24.47 -3.63
CA GLU A 25 -21.95 24.20 -3.46
C GLU A 25 -22.29 22.98 -2.59
N ARG A 26 -21.38 21.99 -2.45
CA ARG A 26 -21.61 20.80 -1.61
C ARG A 26 -21.29 20.99 -0.13
N MET A 27 -20.51 22.01 0.23
CA MET A 27 -19.98 22.20 1.58
C MET A 27 -20.98 22.86 2.55
N ASN A 28 -22.05 23.48 2.03
CA ASN A 28 -23.06 24.18 2.85
C ASN A 28 -24.16 23.29 3.45
N ARG A 29 -24.22 21.99 3.15
CA ARG A 29 -25.26 21.09 3.70
C ARG A 29 -24.82 20.15 4.81
N LEU A 30 -23.51 20.00 5.06
CA LEU A 30 -22.99 19.06 6.07
C LEU A 30 -22.55 19.73 7.39
N ILE A 31 -22.26 21.02 7.39
CA ILE A 31 -21.69 21.75 8.55
C ILE A 31 -22.75 22.11 9.63
N MET A 32 -24.06 22.00 9.31
CA MET A 32 -25.16 22.32 10.24
C MET A 32 -25.60 21.16 11.15
N PHE A 33 -24.96 19.98 11.11
CA PHE A 33 -25.39 18.82 11.90
C PHE A 33 -24.46 18.45 13.07
N CYS A 34 -23.24 19.00 13.15
CA CYS A 34 -22.23 18.55 14.13
C CYS A 34 -22.03 19.47 15.35
N ILE A 35 -22.77 20.58 15.47
CA ILE A 35 -22.59 21.55 16.58
C ILE A 35 -23.47 21.20 17.82
N GLY A 36 -24.25 20.11 17.77
CA GLY A 36 -25.24 19.79 18.82
C GLY A 36 -24.82 18.86 19.96
N ILE A 37 -23.63 18.23 19.95
CA ILE A 37 -23.32 17.13 20.91
C ILE A 37 -21.94 17.29 21.55
N LEU A 38 -21.66 18.45 22.15
CA LEU A 38 -20.45 18.58 22.97
C LEU A 38 -20.66 19.52 24.17
N PHE A 39 -21.60 19.18 25.05
CA PHE A 39 -21.66 19.76 26.39
C PHE A 39 -22.28 18.77 27.37
N ALA A 40 -21.44 18.16 28.21
CA ALA A 40 -21.68 17.83 29.63
C ALA A 40 -20.86 16.60 30.05
N CYS A 41 -19.93 16.81 31.00
CA CYS A 41 -19.84 16.08 32.27
C CYS A 41 -18.46 16.33 32.88
N ILE A 42 -18.38 17.37 33.71
CA ILE A 42 -17.29 17.55 34.68
C ILE A 42 -17.90 17.15 36.03
N ALA A 43 -17.38 16.10 36.66
CA ALA A 43 -17.62 15.81 38.07
C ALA A 43 -16.41 15.08 38.65
N THR A 44 -15.98 15.60 39.79
CA THR A 44 -14.77 15.31 40.57
C THR A 44 -14.73 13.89 41.15
N GLY A 45 -13.57 13.23 41.09
CA GLY A 45 -13.28 11.97 41.79
C GLY A 45 -12.03 12.10 42.66
N VAL A 46 -12.20 11.76 43.94
CA VAL A 46 -11.19 11.78 45.01
C VAL A 46 -10.09 10.75 44.72
N VAL A 47 -8.82 11.16 44.86
CA VAL A 47 -7.66 10.25 44.79
C VAL A 47 -7.53 9.55 46.14
N ASN A 48 -7.93 8.28 46.21
CA ASN A 48 -7.46 7.39 47.26
C ASN A 48 -6.21 6.68 46.74
N GLY A 49 -5.10 6.85 47.45
CA GLY A 49 -3.87 6.12 47.18
C GLY A 49 -4.04 4.66 47.59
N GLU A 50 -4.03 3.77 46.60
CA GLU A 50 -3.95 2.33 46.80
C GLU A 50 -2.61 1.86 46.22
N GLU A 51 -1.80 1.30 47.11
CA GLU A 51 -0.43 0.84 46.87
C GLU A 51 -0.47 -0.38 45.95
N VAL A 52 0.02 -0.26 44.72
CA VAL A 52 0.02 -1.34 43.72
C VAL A 52 1.15 -2.31 44.06
N SER A 53 0.78 -3.55 44.39
CA SER A 53 1.72 -4.65 44.62
C SER A 53 2.42 -5.04 43.33
N ASP A 54 3.75 -5.07 43.38
CA ASP A 54 4.65 -5.46 42.30
C ASP A 54 4.54 -6.98 42.04
N ALA A 55 3.57 -7.37 41.22
CA ALA A 55 3.48 -8.71 40.65
C ALA A 55 4.03 -8.65 39.22
N PRO A 56 4.90 -9.59 38.81
CA PRO A 56 5.45 -9.55 37.46
C PRO A 56 4.32 -9.83 36.47
N GLU A 57 3.91 -8.81 35.72
CA GLU A 57 3.03 -8.99 34.57
C GLU A 57 3.77 -9.85 33.53
N THR A 58 3.47 -11.14 33.51
CA THR A 58 3.86 -12.01 32.40
C THR A 58 3.08 -11.54 31.18
N MET A 59 3.73 -10.73 30.35
CA MET A 59 3.29 -10.43 28.99
C MET A 59 2.91 -11.73 28.30
N PRO A 60 1.68 -11.90 27.77
CA PRO A 60 1.37 -13.05 26.94
C PRO A 60 2.30 -13.01 25.74
N GLU A 61 3.16 -14.02 25.62
CA GLU A 61 3.96 -14.26 24.43
C GLU A 61 2.98 -14.58 23.29
N VAL A 62 2.61 -13.57 22.51
CA VAL A 62 1.97 -13.80 21.21
C VAL A 62 3.07 -14.40 20.33
N THR A 63 3.25 -15.71 20.41
CA THR A 63 4.11 -16.49 19.52
C THR A 63 3.46 -16.55 18.14
N GLY A 64 3.36 -15.40 17.47
CA GLY A 64 3.10 -15.35 16.04
C GLY A 64 4.34 -15.90 15.33
N ASP A 65 4.14 -16.85 14.41
CA ASP A 65 5.22 -17.30 13.54
C ASP A 65 5.69 -16.10 12.71
N LEU A 66 6.86 -15.54 13.08
CA LEU A 66 7.46 -14.34 12.49
C LEU A 66 7.73 -14.47 10.98
N TYR A 67 7.65 -15.69 10.46
CA TYR A 67 7.86 -16.03 9.06
C TYR A 67 6.56 -16.35 8.32
N SER A 68 5.42 -16.18 8.97
CA SER A 68 4.10 -16.34 8.35
C SER A 68 3.43 -15.00 8.12
N GLY A 69 2.66 -14.91 7.03
CA GLY A 69 1.84 -13.74 6.73
C GLY A 69 0.75 -14.10 5.71
N SER A 70 0.00 -13.09 5.29
CA SER A 70 -0.96 -13.24 4.21
C SER A 70 -1.16 -11.93 3.46
N ILE A 71 -1.69 -12.02 2.25
CA ILE A 71 -2.26 -10.92 1.49
C ILE A 71 -3.77 -11.17 1.41
N ASP A 72 -4.56 -10.26 1.96
CA ASP A 72 -6.00 -10.33 1.85
C ASP A 72 -6.45 -9.62 0.58
N LEU A 73 -7.10 -10.36 -0.32
CA LEU A 73 -7.65 -9.85 -1.56
C LEU A 73 -9.15 -9.65 -1.43
N THR A 74 -9.67 -8.56 -1.98
CA THR A 74 -11.11 -8.34 -2.14
C THR A 74 -11.56 -8.77 -3.53
N SER A 75 -12.86 -9.01 -3.69
CA SER A 75 -13.44 -9.24 -5.03
C SER A 75 -13.13 -8.05 -5.96
N GLY A 76 -12.76 -8.34 -7.21
CA GLY A 76 -12.29 -7.37 -8.19
C GLY A 76 -10.76 -7.33 -8.32
N TRP A 77 -10.25 -6.21 -8.82
CA TRP A 77 -8.81 -5.96 -8.91
C TRP A 77 -8.23 -5.61 -7.54
N ASN A 78 -7.01 -6.09 -7.31
CA ASN A 78 -6.19 -5.78 -6.15
C ASN A 78 -4.81 -5.38 -6.63
N PHE A 79 -4.24 -4.33 -6.04
CA PHE A 79 -2.91 -3.84 -6.38
C PHE A 79 -1.95 -4.11 -5.21
N VAL A 80 -1.22 -5.21 -5.30
CA VAL A 80 -0.58 -5.83 -4.14
C VAL A 80 0.92 -5.97 -4.30
N SER A 81 1.60 -6.15 -3.17
CA SER A 81 3.02 -6.46 -3.10
C SER A 81 3.31 -7.39 -1.91
N VAL A 82 4.51 -7.95 -1.86
CA VAL A 82 5.03 -8.64 -0.68
C VAL A 82 5.89 -7.69 0.13
N THR A 83 5.73 -7.74 1.45
CA THR A 83 6.38 -6.80 2.39
C THR A 83 7.85 -7.09 2.64
N ARG A 84 8.29 -8.33 2.41
CA ARG A 84 9.67 -8.81 2.54
C ARG A 84 9.88 -10.07 1.68
N ARG A 85 11.12 -10.55 1.58
CA ARG A 85 11.43 -11.71 0.73
C ARG A 85 10.67 -12.94 1.21
N LEU A 86 10.10 -13.67 0.25
CA LEU A 86 9.47 -14.96 0.48
C LEU A 86 10.53 -16.06 0.58
N ALA A 87 10.21 -17.14 1.29
CA ALA A 87 11.04 -18.33 1.36
C ALA A 87 11.19 -18.99 -0.02
N ASP A 88 12.36 -19.57 -0.30
CA ASP A 88 12.67 -20.12 -1.63
C ASP A 88 11.71 -21.20 -2.11
N SER A 89 11.08 -21.93 -1.20
CA SER A 89 10.06 -22.94 -1.51
C SER A 89 8.72 -22.36 -1.96
N SER A 90 8.50 -21.06 -1.83
CA SER A 90 7.21 -20.39 -2.04
C SER A 90 7.37 -18.92 -2.44
N ASN A 91 8.34 -18.63 -3.31
CA ASN A 91 8.66 -17.27 -3.76
C ASN A 91 8.25 -16.98 -5.21
N THR A 92 7.39 -17.79 -5.82
CA THR A 92 6.94 -17.61 -7.21
C THR A 92 5.46 -17.26 -7.31
N ALA A 93 4.99 -16.88 -8.51
CA ALA A 93 3.60 -16.52 -8.74
C ALA A 93 2.60 -17.66 -8.44
N THR A 94 3.09 -18.90 -8.26
CA THR A 94 2.31 -20.04 -7.73
C THR A 94 1.62 -19.76 -6.39
N ILE A 95 2.06 -18.77 -5.60
CA ILE A 95 1.34 -18.37 -4.37
C ILE A 95 -0.10 -17.93 -4.66
N PHE A 96 -0.38 -17.44 -5.87
CA PHE A 96 -1.71 -17.02 -6.31
C PHE A 96 -2.51 -18.16 -6.96
N ARG A 97 -1.97 -19.39 -6.99
CA ARG A 97 -2.65 -20.53 -7.59
C ARG A 97 -3.93 -20.86 -6.84
N GLY A 98 -4.99 -21.16 -7.60
CA GLY A 98 -6.30 -21.51 -7.04
C GLY A 98 -7.21 -20.33 -6.77
N ILE A 99 -6.74 -19.09 -6.99
CA ILE A 99 -7.61 -17.92 -7.07
C ILE A 99 -8.45 -18.04 -8.34
N ASP A 100 -9.76 -17.88 -8.20
CA ASP A 100 -10.64 -17.70 -9.37
C ASP A 100 -10.44 -16.29 -9.94
N SER A 101 -9.60 -16.18 -10.96
CA SER A 101 -9.27 -14.92 -11.62
C SER A 101 -10.26 -14.52 -12.73
N ALA A 102 -11.34 -15.29 -12.94
CA ALA A 102 -12.24 -15.13 -14.08
C ALA A 102 -11.51 -15.10 -15.45
N GLY A 103 -10.36 -15.76 -15.57
CA GLY A 103 -9.55 -15.79 -16.78
C GLY A 103 -8.64 -14.57 -16.98
N HIS A 104 -8.52 -13.69 -15.99
CA HIS A 104 -7.55 -12.60 -16.02
C HIS A 104 -6.14 -13.09 -15.66
N SER A 105 -5.14 -12.63 -16.41
CA SER A 105 -3.73 -12.77 -16.06
C SER A 105 -3.40 -11.95 -14.82
N ILE A 106 -2.36 -12.37 -14.10
CA ILE A 106 -1.68 -11.52 -13.11
C ILE A 106 -0.70 -10.64 -13.85
N TRP A 107 -0.65 -9.35 -13.52
CA TRP A 107 0.21 -8.39 -14.22
C TRP A 107 1.23 -7.73 -13.33
N THR A 108 2.42 -7.52 -13.87
CA THR A 108 3.42 -6.58 -13.35
C THR A 108 3.77 -5.55 -14.43
N PHE A 109 4.47 -4.50 -14.03
CA PHE A 109 4.83 -3.39 -14.87
C PHE A 109 6.34 -3.23 -14.93
N ASN A 110 6.90 -3.43 -16.13
CA ASN A 110 8.31 -3.21 -16.39
C ASN A 110 8.50 -1.75 -16.84
N GLN A 111 9.19 -0.98 -16.02
CA GLN A 111 9.36 0.44 -16.27
C GLN A 111 10.32 0.69 -17.43
N ASN A 112 11.36 -0.13 -17.57
CA ASN A 112 12.41 0.03 -18.59
C ASN A 112 11.89 -0.06 -20.02
N ASN A 113 10.89 -0.90 -20.27
CA ASN A 113 10.23 -1.02 -21.58
C ASN A 113 8.87 -0.30 -21.62
N GLY A 114 8.45 0.34 -20.53
CA GLY A 114 7.17 1.03 -20.40
C GLY A 114 5.95 0.12 -20.57
N GLY A 115 6.10 -1.18 -20.29
CA GLY A 115 5.17 -2.22 -20.69
C GLY A 115 4.61 -3.05 -19.53
N TRP A 116 3.44 -3.61 -19.77
CA TRP A 116 2.84 -4.63 -18.92
C TRP A 116 3.37 -6.00 -19.29
N ASN A 117 3.66 -6.80 -18.27
CA ASN A 117 4.05 -8.19 -18.42
C ASN A 117 3.02 -9.08 -17.70
N ASP A 118 2.59 -10.14 -18.36
CA ASP A 118 1.90 -11.25 -17.72
C ASP A 118 2.88 -12.00 -16.82
N LEU A 119 2.46 -12.28 -15.58
CA LEU A 119 3.19 -13.16 -14.68
C LEU A 119 2.90 -14.62 -15.03
N THR A 120 3.96 -15.39 -15.19
CA THR A 120 3.94 -16.84 -15.30
C THR A 120 4.20 -17.49 -13.94
N GLU A 121 3.77 -18.74 -13.75
CA GLU A 121 3.85 -19.42 -12.45
C GLU A 121 5.28 -19.52 -11.89
N ASP A 122 6.29 -19.61 -12.75
CA ASP A 122 7.70 -19.77 -12.37
C ASP A 122 8.39 -18.43 -12.02
N GLU A 123 7.76 -17.29 -12.33
CA GLU A 123 8.34 -15.98 -12.04
C GLU A 123 8.31 -15.66 -10.55
N LYS A 124 9.40 -15.08 -10.06
CA LYS A 124 9.56 -14.72 -8.66
C LYS A 124 8.68 -13.54 -8.26
N ILE A 125 8.08 -13.66 -7.08
CA ILE A 125 7.43 -12.58 -6.36
C ILE A 125 8.47 -11.91 -5.46
N LEU A 126 8.73 -10.63 -5.71
CA LEU A 126 9.83 -9.89 -5.10
C LEU A 126 9.29 -8.68 -4.30
N PRO A 127 9.94 -8.31 -3.20
CA PRO A 127 9.69 -7.02 -2.54
C PRO A 127 9.99 -5.86 -3.49
N LEU A 128 9.37 -4.71 -3.24
CA LEU A 128 9.42 -3.51 -4.11
C LEU A 128 8.81 -3.70 -5.51
N GLU A 129 8.33 -4.89 -5.85
CA GLU A 129 7.52 -5.12 -7.04
C GLU A 129 6.03 -5.04 -6.71
N GLY A 130 5.24 -4.61 -7.70
CA GLY A 130 3.78 -4.56 -7.61
C GLY A 130 3.14 -5.59 -8.53
N TYR A 131 1.95 -6.04 -8.16
CA TYR A 131 1.19 -7.04 -8.90
C TYR A 131 -0.29 -6.66 -8.93
N TRP A 132 -0.88 -6.72 -10.11
CA TRP A 132 -2.32 -6.64 -10.28
C TRP A 132 -2.90 -8.05 -10.29
N VAL A 133 -3.76 -8.32 -9.32
CA VAL A 133 -4.42 -9.62 -9.14
C VAL A 133 -5.92 -9.41 -9.14
N TYR A 134 -6.63 -10.11 -10.02
CA TYR A 134 -8.09 -10.14 -10.01
C TYR A 134 -8.58 -11.40 -9.29
N THR A 135 -9.64 -11.27 -8.51
CA THR A 135 -10.38 -12.41 -7.97
C THR A 135 -11.89 -12.17 -7.99
N THR A 136 -12.68 -13.23 -8.22
CA THR A 136 -14.14 -13.15 -8.19
C THR A 136 -14.70 -13.03 -6.77
N SER A 137 -13.96 -13.47 -5.75
CA SER A 137 -14.41 -13.48 -4.36
C SER A 137 -13.26 -13.15 -3.39
N PRO A 138 -13.55 -12.59 -2.19
CA PRO A 138 -12.49 -12.32 -1.22
C PRO A 138 -11.72 -13.59 -0.86
N VAL A 139 -10.39 -13.50 -0.82
CA VAL A 139 -9.50 -14.65 -0.54
C VAL A 139 -8.24 -14.17 0.17
N SER A 140 -7.77 -14.96 1.14
CA SER A 140 -6.50 -14.72 1.83
C SER A 140 -5.42 -15.61 1.22
N VAL A 141 -4.36 -15.00 0.71
CA VAL A 141 -3.22 -15.69 0.10
C VAL A 141 -2.13 -15.86 1.15
N PRO A 142 -1.80 -17.08 1.59
CA PRO A 142 -0.78 -17.30 2.60
C PRO A 142 0.62 -16.99 2.05
N LEU A 143 1.44 -16.34 2.87
CA LEU A 143 2.84 -16.05 2.60
C LEU A 143 3.74 -16.78 3.59
N ARG A 144 4.87 -17.26 3.08
CA ARG A 144 6.00 -17.70 3.89
C ARG A 144 7.19 -16.81 3.62
N PHE A 145 7.65 -16.10 4.64
CA PHE A 145 8.82 -15.23 4.55
C PHE A 145 10.11 -16.03 4.73
N SER A 146 11.19 -15.54 4.12
CA SER A 146 12.52 -16.10 4.29
C SER A 146 12.97 -15.95 5.75
N ASP A 147 13.65 -16.97 6.26
CA ASP A 147 14.30 -17.00 7.57
C ASP A 147 15.81 -16.75 7.51
N ASP A 148 16.33 -16.45 6.32
CA ASP A 148 17.74 -16.15 6.10
C ASP A 148 18.13 -14.82 6.76
N PRO A 149 19.05 -14.82 7.75
CA PRO A 149 19.46 -13.60 8.43
C PRO A 149 20.41 -12.72 7.61
N LEU A 150 20.96 -13.20 6.48
CA LEU A 150 21.97 -12.52 5.66
C LEU A 150 21.36 -11.91 4.39
N GLN A 151 20.21 -11.27 4.53
CA GLN A 151 19.47 -10.68 3.43
C GLN A 151 19.95 -9.25 3.18
N VAL A 152 20.51 -8.99 2.00
CA VAL A 152 20.75 -7.60 1.55
C VAL A 152 19.39 -6.91 1.41
N PRO A 153 19.16 -5.70 1.95
CA PRO A 153 17.90 -4.99 1.77
C PRO A 153 17.53 -4.85 0.28
N PRO A 154 16.29 -5.16 -0.13
CA PRO A 154 15.85 -4.95 -1.50
C PRO A 154 16.05 -3.51 -1.98
N VAL A 155 16.51 -3.37 -3.23
CA VAL A 155 16.64 -2.08 -3.93
C VAL A 155 16.01 -2.25 -5.31
N LYS A 156 15.32 -1.22 -5.77
CA LYS A 156 14.70 -1.18 -7.09
C LYS A 156 15.11 0.08 -7.85
N ASP A 157 15.64 -0.11 -9.04
CA ASP A 157 15.94 0.99 -9.94
C ASP A 157 14.65 1.52 -10.58
N MET A 158 14.54 2.84 -10.62
CA MET A 158 13.43 3.59 -11.20
C MET A 158 13.97 4.44 -12.35
N ILE A 159 13.16 4.60 -13.39
CA ILE A 159 13.48 5.50 -14.52
C ILE A 159 12.67 6.78 -14.44
N SER A 160 13.12 7.87 -15.06
CA SER A 160 12.31 9.10 -15.17
C SER A 160 10.91 8.79 -15.74
N GLY A 161 9.87 9.27 -15.05
CA GLY A 161 8.47 9.01 -15.36
C GLY A 161 7.74 8.16 -14.32
N TRP A 162 6.67 7.50 -14.75
CA TRP A 162 5.85 6.64 -13.89
C TRP A 162 6.51 5.28 -13.71
N ASN A 163 6.67 4.88 -12.45
CA ASN A 163 7.16 3.58 -12.05
C ASN A 163 6.16 2.94 -11.10
N MET A 164 6.25 1.63 -10.99
CA MET A 164 5.47 0.86 -10.03
C MET A 164 6.39 0.40 -8.91
N PHE A 165 5.91 0.45 -7.67
CA PHE A 165 6.63 -0.13 -6.54
C PHE A 165 5.70 -0.77 -5.54
N GLY A 166 6.22 -1.77 -4.85
CA GLY A 166 5.58 -2.41 -3.72
C GLY A 166 5.98 -1.80 -2.38
N PHE A 167 5.05 -1.67 -1.44
CA PHE A 167 5.42 -1.30 -0.08
C PHE A 167 6.22 -2.41 0.61
N THR A 168 7.21 -2.02 1.39
CA THR A 168 8.05 -2.93 2.19
C THR A 168 7.93 -2.58 3.67
N GLY A 169 7.99 -3.59 4.53
CA GLY A 169 7.73 -3.44 5.97
C GLY A 169 6.36 -3.98 6.41
N SER A 170 6.27 -4.37 7.68
CA SER A 170 5.09 -5.00 8.29
C SER A 170 4.11 -4.01 8.93
N THR A 171 4.50 -2.73 9.00
CA THR A 171 3.67 -1.66 9.59
C THR A 171 3.52 -0.53 8.58
N PRO A 172 2.35 0.12 8.51
CA PRO A 172 2.18 1.31 7.68
C PRO A 172 3.23 2.39 7.97
N ALA A 173 3.67 3.08 6.92
CA ALA A 173 4.58 4.20 7.02
C ALA A 173 4.16 5.30 6.03
N SER A 174 4.52 6.55 6.33
CA SER A 174 4.15 7.66 5.45
C SER A 174 4.79 7.52 4.07
N ALA A 175 4.18 8.07 3.03
CA ALA A 175 4.80 8.11 1.70
C ALA A 175 6.16 8.83 1.75
N ARG A 176 6.26 9.90 2.53
CA ARG A 176 7.51 10.63 2.78
C ARG A 176 8.62 9.72 3.33
N ASP A 177 8.32 8.90 4.34
CA ASP A 177 9.30 8.03 4.97
C ASP A 177 9.62 6.81 4.10
N SER A 178 8.59 6.25 3.45
CA SER A 178 8.72 5.08 2.57
C SER A 178 9.58 5.35 1.34
N LEU A 179 9.56 6.58 0.85
CA LEU A 179 10.30 7.01 -0.34
C LEU A 179 11.52 7.88 0.01
N LEU A 180 12.01 7.78 1.26
CA LEU A 180 13.10 8.63 1.76
C LEU A 180 14.38 8.53 0.92
N SER A 181 14.72 7.33 0.41
CA SER A 181 15.93 7.14 -0.43
C SER A 181 15.86 7.88 -1.77
N ILE A 182 14.65 8.18 -2.24
CA ILE A 182 14.39 8.92 -3.49
C ILE A 182 13.72 10.26 -3.23
N ARG A 183 13.80 10.80 -2.00
CA ARG A 183 13.07 12.00 -1.53
C ARG A 183 13.13 13.22 -2.45
N ASN A 184 14.23 13.38 -3.19
CA ASN A 184 14.46 14.52 -4.08
C ASN A 184 13.98 14.27 -5.52
N PHE A 185 13.60 13.03 -5.85
CA PHE A 185 13.29 12.61 -7.21
C PHE A 185 11.80 12.30 -7.41
N TRP A 186 11.08 11.85 -6.37
CA TRP A 186 9.65 11.55 -6.50
C TRP A 186 8.78 12.80 -6.34
N THR A 187 7.68 12.88 -7.08
CA THR A 187 6.72 14.00 -6.99
C THR A 187 5.32 13.57 -6.60
N GLU A 188 4.87 12.42 -7.11
CA GLU A 188 3.50 11.94 -6.97
C GLU A 188 3.47 10.44 -6.65
N VAL A 189 2.56 10.03 -5.78
CA VAL A 189 2.24 8.63 -5.48
C VAL A 189 0.74 8.39 -5.60
N ILE A 190 0.35 7.27 -6.20
CA ILE A 190 -1.05 6.91 -6.40
C ILE A 190 -1.25 5.44 -6.02
N GLY A 191 -2.10 5.20 -5.02
CA GLY A 191 -2.57 3.87 -4.63
C GLY A 191 -3.86 3.47 -5.36
N PHE A 192 -4.33 2.26 -5.09
CA PHE A 192 -5.59 1.75 -5.60
C PHE A 192 -6.43 1.21 -4.45
N ASP A 193 -7.70 1.63 -4.40
CA ASP A 193 -8.68 1.15 -3.44
C ASP A 193 -9.43 -0.05 -4.06
N PRO A 194 -9.18 -1.27 -3.57
CA PRO A 194 -9.80 -2.47 -4.13
C PRO A 194 -11.26 -2.64 -3.66
N ALA A 195 -11.71 -1.97 -2.59
CA ALA A 195 -13.12 -1.98 -2.20
C ALA A 195 -13.95 -1.09 -3.13
N MET A 196 -13.42 0.08 -3.52
CA MET A 196 -14.09 1.00 -4.43
C MET A 196 -13.77 0.76 -5.91
N GLN A 197 -12.79 -0.11 -6.20
CA GLN A 197 -12.30 -0.41 -7.56
C GLN A 197 -11.86 0.86 -8.32
N GLN A 198 -11.15 1.76 -7.64
CA GLN A 198 -10.67 3.03 -8.20
C GLN A 198 -9.31 3.45 -7.64
N PHE A 199 -8.59 4.30 -8.39
CA PHE A 199 -7.39 4.94 -7.87
C PHE A 199 -7.70 5.90 -6.72
N GLU A 200 -6.83 5.88 -5.72
CA GLU A 200 -6.89 6.78 -4.57
C GLU A 200 -6.54 8.22 -4.97
N VAL A 201 -6.82 9.17 -4.08
CA VAL A 201 -6.33 10.55 -4.21
C VAL A 201 -4.81 10.55 -4.24
N THR A 202 -4.22 11.24 -5.21
CA THR A 202 -2.76 11.39 -5.36
C THR A 202 -2.14 12.00 -4.11
N ILE A 203 -1.05 11.41 -3.66
CA ILE A 203 -0.15 11.95 -2.64
C ILE A 203 0.94 12.75 -3.37
N ILE A 204 1.21 13.98 -2.93
CA ILE A 204 2.21 14.88 -3.53
C ILE A 204 3.34 15.09 -2.54
N ASN A 205 4.58 15.01 -3.00
CA ASN A 205 5.78 15.30 -2.20
C ASN A 205 5.75 16.76 -1.69
N GLY A 206 5.75 16.96 -0.37
CA GLY A 206 5.53 18.29 0.23
C GLY A 206 4.11 18.84 0.01
N GLY A 207 3.15 18.00 -0.37
CA GLY A 207 1.75 18.36 -0.56
C GLY A 207 1.03 18.74 0.73
N SER A 208 -0.24 19.15 0.60
CA SER A 208 -1.08 19.56 1.74
C SER A 208 -2.49 18.98 1.63
N ASN A 209 -3.25 19.06 2.72
CA ASN A 209 -4.64 18.58 2.79
C ASN A 209 -4.77 17.10 2.40
N GLU A 210 -5.73 16.75 1.54
CA GLU A 210 -5.98 15.38 1.06
C GLU A 210 -4.79 14.79 0.27
N GLN A 211 -3.83 15.62 -0.15
CA GLN A 211 -2.65 15.23 -0.94
C GLN A 211 -1.34 15.24 -0.14
N VAL A 212 -1.40 15.37 1.19
CA VAL A 212 -0.21 15.43 2.05
C VAL A 212 0.61 14.13 2.00
N ASP A 213 1.94 14.26 1.96
CA ASP A 213 2.92 13.17 1.93
C ASP A 213 3.08 12.42 3.26
N SER A 214 2.44 12.90 4.33
CA SER A 214 2.30 12.18 5.59
C SER A 214 1.22 11.09 5.54
N ARG A 215 0.50 10.95 4.41
CA ARG A 215 -0.45 9.85 4.20
C ARG A 215 0.29 8.51 4.19
N MET A 216 -0.33 7.51 4.79
CA MET A 216 0.25 6.19 4.97
C MET A 216 0.17 5.36 3.69
N LEU A 217 1.28 4.70 3.38
CA LEU A 217 1.33 3.52 2.53
C LEU A 217 1.18 2.28 3.42
N LEU A 218 0.58 1.23 2.89
CA LEU A 218 0.12 0.07 3.65
C LEU A 218 0.90 -1.19 3.28
N PRO A 219 1.21 -2.06 4.25
CA PRO A 219 1.70 -3.41 4.01
C PRO A 219 0.80 -4.17 3.03
N ASN A 220 1.41 -4.97 2.15
CA ASN A 220 0.74 -5.74 1.09
C ASN A 220 0.13 -4.94 -0.06
N HIS A 221 0.28 -3.61 -0.09
CA HIS A 221 -0.18 -2.77 -1.20
C HIS A 221 0.97 -2.36 -2.13
N ALA A 222 0.65 -2.19 -3.40
CA ALA A 222 1.53 -1.58 -4.39
C ALA A 222 1.00 -0.20 -4.82
N TYR A 223 1.89 0.59 -5.41
CA TYR A 223 1.68 1.99 -5.71
C TYR A 223 2.35 2.37 -7.03
N TRP A 224 1.80 3.39 -7.67
CA TRP A 224 2.48 4.13 -8.71
C TRP A 224 3.24 5.28 -8.10
N VAL A 225 4.44 5.55 -8.60
CA VAL A 225 5.25 6.72 -8.25
C VAL A 225 5.76 7.40 -9.51
N TYR A 226 5.63 8.73 -9.56
CA TYR A 226 6.30 9.52 -10.59
C TYR A 226 7.64 10.01 -10.05
N VAL A 227 8.72 9.75 -10.78
CA VAL A 227 10.06 10.27 -10.48
C VAL A 227 10.56 11.14 -11.62
N THR A 228 11.27 12.22 -11.30
CA THR A 228 11.77 13.19 -12.30
C THR A 228 13.03 12.70 -13.00
N GLU A 229 13.83 11.88 -12.33
CA GLU A 229 15.12 11.36 -12.81
C GLU A 229 15.28 9.90 -12.38
N SER A 230 16.16 9.17 -13.07
CA SER A 230 16.49 7.79 -12.68
C SER A 230 17.12 7.76 -11.30
N CYS A 231 16.67 6.86 -10.44
CA CYS A 231 17.09 6.73 -9.05
C CYS A 231 16.90 5.30 -8.54
N SER A 232 17.39 5.01 -7.33
CA SER A 232 17.23 3.68 -6.72
C SER A 232 16.44 3.79 -5.42
N LEU A 233 15.28 3.13 -5.38
CA LEU A 233 14.43 3.02 -4.20
C LEU A 233 14.94 1.89 -3.30
N ALA A 234 15.21 2.18 -2.03
CA ALA A 234 15.56 1.19 -1.02
C ALA A 234 14.35 0.84 -0.15
N SER A 235 14.23 -0.42 0.26
CA SER A 235 13.16 -0.89 1.14
C SER A 235 13.19 -0.23 2.53
N ILE A 236 12.02 0.01 3.13
CA ILE A 236 11.85 0.49 4.50
C ILE A 236 11.36 -0.64 5.41
N GLY A 237 12.25 -1.61 5.62
CA GLY A 237 11.95 -2.83 6.36
C GLY A 237 12.20 -4.06 5.50
N ALA A 238 13.09 -4.92 5.96
CA ALA A 238 13.42 -6.21 5.36
C ALA A 238 13.23 -7.29 6.43
#